data_AF-A0A9P0D0S1-F1
#
_entry.id   AF-A0A9P0D0S1-F1
#
_cell.length_a   1.000
_cell.length_b   1.000
_cell.length_c   1.000
_cell.angle_alpha   90.00
_cell.angle_beta   90.00
_cell.angle_gamma   90.00
#
_symmetry.space_group_name_H-M   'P 1'
#
loop_
_entity.id
_entity.type
_entity.pdbx_description
1 polymer ?
#
loop_
_entity_poly.entity_id
_entity_poly.type
_entity_poly.pdbx_seq_one_letter_code
_entity_poly.pdbx_strand_id
1 'polypeptide(L)'
;MPSAVEMETLNELTAILKPFQYVTREASGQKYITISKIIPMINCLTTELNSIIPNSIVLKECKDGLIRELRKRYGSIELNDHAAIATLLDPRFKNLHFQDPAACGRAIQKLKNMIKGQQSSSSE
;
A
#
# COMPACT_ATOMS: atom_id res chain seq x y z
N MET A 1 0.91 -32.55 -19.99
CA MET A 1 0.75 -31.20 -20.56
C MET A 1 -0.53 -30.63 -19.96
N PRO A 2 -0.51 -29.43 -19.35
CA PRO A 2 -1.75 -28.78 -18.90
C PRO A 2 -2.69 -28.58 -20.09
N SER A 3 -3.99 -28.70 -19.83
CA SER A 3 -5.05 -28.41 -20.80
C SER A 3 -5.09 -26.91 -21.14
N ALA A 4 -5.76 -26.55 -22.24
CA ALA A 4 -5.93 -25.16 -22.64
C ALA A 4 -6.58 -24.31 -21.54
N VAL A 5 -7.57 -24.88 -20.83
CA VAL A 5 -8.28 -24.22 -19.71
C VAL A 5 -7.35 -24.00 -18.51
N GLU A 6 -6.51 -24.99 -18.18
CA GLU A 6 -5.52 -24.85 -17.10
C GLU A 6 -4.48 -23.79 -17.45
N MET A 7 -4.02 -23.74 -18.71
CA MET A 7 -3.09 -22.70 -19.16
C MET A 7 -3.69 -21.30 -19.11
N GLU A 8 -4.95 -21.14 -19.51
CA GLU A 8 -5.67 -19.86 -19.38
C GLU A 8 -5.81 -19.43 -17.92
N THR A 9 -6.18 -20.37 -17.04
CA THR A 9 -6.26 -20.12 -15.59
C THR A 9 -4.91 -19.69 -15.01
N LEU A 10 -3.80 -20.32 -15.43
CA LEU A 10 -2.46 -19.93 -14.97
C LEU A 10 -2.05 -18.53 -15.46
N ASN A 11 -2.45 -18.16 -16.67
CA ASN A 11 -2.19 -16.81 -17.20
C ASN A 11 -2.97 -15.75 -16.42
N GLU A 12 -4.25 -16.00 -16.12
CA GLU A 12 -5.07 -15.11 -15.28
C GLU A 12 -4.51 -15.00 -13.85
N LEU A 13 -4.10 -16.12 -13.24
CA LEU A 13 -3.47 -16.11 -11.92
C LEU A 13 -2.18 -15.28 -11.92
N THR A 14 -1.37 -15.41 -12.97
CA THR A 14 -0.14 -14.63 -13.13
C THR A 14 -0.46 -13.13 -13.18
N ALA A 15 -1.53 -12.73 -13.88
CA ALA A 15 -1.96 -11.34 -13.91
C ALA A 15 -2.34 -10.83 -12.51
N ILE A 16 -3.05 -11.63 -11.70
CA ILE A 16 -3.42 -11.29 -10.31
C ILE A 16 -2.18 -11.15 -9.41
N LEU A 17 -1.19 -12.03 -9.56
CA LEU A 17 -0.02 -12.07 -8.68
C LEU A 17 1.09 -11.09 -9.07
N LYS A 18 1.13 -10.62 -10.31
CA LYS A 18 2.16 -9.69 -10.80
C LYS A 18 2.24 -8.37 -10.00
N PRO A 19 1.12 -7.72 -9.63
CA PRO A 19 1.15 -6.56 -8.73
C PRO A 19 1.79 -6.87 -7.36
N PHE A 20 1.50 -8.04 -6.79
CA PHE A 20 2.10 -8.47 -5.52
C PHE A 20 3.61 -8.68 -5.67
N GLN A 21 4.06 -9.32 -6.75
CA GLN A 21 5.49 -9.49 -7.01
C GLN A 21 6.22 -8.13 -7.05
N TYR A 22 5.64 -7.14 -7.73
CA TYR A 22 6.21 -5.79 -7.78
C TYR A 22 6.31 -5.16 -6.39
N VAL A 23 5.21 -5.15 -5.63
CA VAL A 23 5.19 -4.57 -4.28
C VAL A 23 6.15 -5.30 -3.33
N THR A 24 6.21 -6.63 -3.38
CA THR A 24 7.13 -7.42 -2.53
C THR A 24 8.58 -7.11 -2.88
N ARG A 25 8.92 -6.99 -4.17
CA ARG A 25 10.26 -6.61 -4.62
C ARG A 25 10.63 -5.21 -4.14
N GLU A 26 9.71 -4.25 -4.29
CA GLU A 26 9.91 -2.88 -3.83
C GLU A 26 10.00 -2.78 -2.30
N ALA A 27 9.24 -3.59 -1.55
CA ALA A 27 9.28 -3.61 -0.10
C ALA A 27 10.54 -4.29 0.47
N SER A 28 11.13 -5.22 -0.30
CA SER A 28 12.35 -5.95 0.10
C SER A 28 13.64 -5.20 -0.21
N GLY A 29 13.56 -3.98 -0.76
CA GLY A 29 14.72 -3.15 -1.01
C GLY A 29 15.36 -2.64 0.27
N GLN A 30 16.67 -2.83 0.42
CA GLN A 30 17.43 -2.33 1.58
C GLN A 30 18.17 -1.02 1.28
N LYS A 31 18.31 -0.66 0.01
CA LYS A 31 19.11 0.50 -0.44
C LYS A 31 18.31 1.82 -0.51
N TYR A 32 17.04 1.81 -0.13
CA TYR A 32 16.18 2.99 -0.12
C TYR A 32 15.14 2.90 0.99
N ILE A 33 14.55 4.04 1.34
CA ILE A 33 13.49 4.14 2.35
C ILE A 33 12.23 3.46 1.81
N THR A 34 11.81 2.38 2.46
CA THR A 34 10.62 1.60 2.08
C THR A 34 9.36 2.08 2.79
N ILE A 35 9.48 2.57 4.02
CA ILE A 35 8.32 2.95 4.85
C ILE A 35 7.49 4.10 4.27
N SER A 36 8.12 5.08 3.61
CA SER A 36 7.41 6.18 2.93
C SER A 36 6.64 5.73 1.70
N LYS A 37 6.97 4.55 1.14
CA LYS A 37 6.30 3.98 -0.03
C LYS A 37 5.10 3.10 0.35
N ILE A 38 4.95 2.69 1.60
CA ILE A 38 3.96 1.66 1.99
C ILE A 38 2.53 2.12 1.66
N ILE A 39 2.14 3.33 2.06
CA ILE A 39 0.80 3.86 1.77
C ILE A 39 0.54 3.94 0.26
N PRO A 40 1.41 4.59 -0.55
CA PRO A 40 1.28 4.58 -2.01
C PRO A 40 1.20 3.17 -2.61
N MET A 41 2.07 2.25 -2.20
CA MET A 41 2.13 0.90 -2.75
C MET A 41 0.88 0.09 -2.47
N ILE A 42 0.34 0.14 -1.25
CA ILE A 42 -0.91 -0.56 -0.91
C ILE A 42 -2.08 0.01 -1.71
N ASN A 43 -2.13 1.33 -1.89
CA ASN A 43 -3.20 1.96 -2.65
C ASN A 43 -3.12 1.61 -4.14
N CYS A 44 -1.94 1.70 -4.74
CA CYS A 44 -1.72 1.24 -6.11
C CYS A 44 -2.03 -0.25 -6.27
N LEU A 45 -1.58 -1.11 -5.37
CA LEU A 45 -1.86 -2.55 -5.39
C LEU A 45 -3.38 -2.82 -5.35
N THR A 46 -4.10 -2.13 -4.48
CA THR A 46 -5.56 -2.29 -4.35
C THR A 46 -6.27 -1.82 -5.62
N THR A 47 -5.86 -0.70 -6.19
CA THR A 47 -6.39 -0.19 -7.48
C THR A 47 -6.13 -1.17 -8.63
N GLU A 48 -4.91 -1.68 -8.77
CA GLU A 48 -4.54 -2.65 -9.80
C GLU A 48 -5.30 -3.98 -9.63
N LEU A 49 -5.43 -4.49 -8.41
CA LEU A 49 -6.21 -5.72 -8.20
C LEU A 49 -7.68 -5.52 -8.56
N ASN A 50 -8.26 -4.36 -8.24
CA ASN A 50 -9.64 -4.05 -8.58
C ASN A 50 -9.86 -3.95 -10.09
N SER A 51 -8.87 -3.52 -10.88
CA SER A 51 -8.96 -3.40 -12.34
C SER A 51 -8.93 -4.75 -13.07
N ILE A 52 -8.33 -5.78 -12.48
CA ILE A 52 -8.26 -7.13 -13.06
C ILE A 52 -9.63 -7.81 -12.96
N ILE A 53 -10.17 -8.31 -14.07
CA ILE A 53 -11.44 -9.05 -14.11
C ILE A 53 -11.14 -10.50 -14.56
N PRO A 54 -10.99 -11.46 -13.63
CA PRO A 54 -10.77 -12.87 -13.98
C PRO A 54 -12.03 -13.49 -14.58
N ASN A 55 -11.89 -14.42 -15.51
CA ASN A 55 -13.03 -15.16 -16.07
C ASN A 55 -13.37 -16.36 -15.18
N SER A 56 -12.34 -17.05 -14.67
CA SER A 56 -12.49 -18.23 -13.83
C SER A 56 -13.11 -17.90 -12.46
N ILE A 57 -14.10 -18.68 -12.04
CA ILE A 57 -14.78 -18.54 -10.73
C ILE A 57 -13.77 -18.67 -9.59
N VAL A 58 -12.87 -19.66 -9.67
CA VAL A 58 -11.82 -19.90 -8.67
C VAL A 58 -10.91 -18.68 -8.52
N LEU A 59 -10.61 -17.99 -9.63
CA LEU A 59 -9.74 -16.81 -9.60
C LEU A 59 -10.45 -15.55 -9.10
N LYS A 60 -11.77 -15.45 -9.29
CA LYS A 60 -12.58 -14.40 -8.63
C LYS A 60 -12.54 -14.57 -7.12
N GLU A 61 -12.79 -15.79 -6.62
CA GLU A 61 -12.70 -16.09 -5.18
C GLU A 61 -11.29 -15.84 -4.63
N CYS A 62 -10.25 -16.21 -5.40
CA CYS A 62 -8.87 -15.93 -5.04
C CYS A 62 -8.59 -14.42 -4.93
N LYS A 63 -8.98 -13.63 -5.94
CA LYS A 63 -8.86 -12.16 -5.93
C LYS A 63 -9.57 -11.56 -4.73
N ASP A 64 -10.80 -11.98 -4.45
CA ASP A 64 -11.57 -11.47 -3.31
C ASP A 64 -10.92 -11.83 -1.97
N GLY A 65 -10.34 -13.03 -1.88
CA GLY A 65 -9.51 -13.45 -0.74
C GLY A 65 -8.29 -12.55 -0.53
N LEU A 66 -7.58 -12.23 -1.60
CA LEU A 66 -6.41 -11.36 -1.57
C LEU A 66 -6.76 -9.93 -1.16
N ILE A 67 -7.83 -9.35 -1.72
CA ILE A 67 -8.31 -8.01 -1.36
C ILE A 67 -8.75 -7.98 0.11
N ARG A 68 -9.44 -9.01 0.59
CA ARG A 68 -9.85 -9.12 1.99
C ARG A 68 -8.64 -9.15 2.93
N GLU A 69 -7.63 -9.94 2.61
CA GLU A 69 -6.41 -10.01 3.42
C GLU A 69 -5.60 -8.70 3.37
N LEU A 70 -5.54 -8.03 2.21
CA LEU A 70 -4.94 -6.70 2.10
C LEU A 70 -5.64 -5.69 2.99
N ARG A 71 -6.97 -5.62 2.96
CA ARG A 71 -7.75 -4.73 3.82
C ARG A 71 -7.57 -5.07 5.29
N LYS A 72 -7.54 -6.35 5.65
CA LYS A 72 -7.33 -6.80 7.04
C LYS A 72 -5.99 -6.34 7.59
N ARG A 73 -4.91 -6.40 6.79
CA ARG A 73 -3.55 -6.09 7.23
C ARG A 73 -3.19 -4.61 7.11
N TYR A 74 -3.69 -3.95 6.06
CA TYR A 74 -3.28 -2.60 5.68
C TYR A 74 -4.44 -1.59 5.61
N GLY A 75 -5.68 -1.98 5.89
CA GLY A 75 -6.83 -1.08 5.81
C GLY A 75 -6.81 0.10 6.79
N SER A 76 -5.92 0.07 7.79
CA SER A 76 -5.68 1.17 8.73
C SER A 76 -4.23 1.66 8.69
N ILE A 77 -3.50 1.42 7.60
CA ILE A 77 -2.08 1.79 7.49
C ILE A 77 -1.87 3.31 7.58
N GLU A 78 -2.85 4.12 7.15
CA GLU A 78 -2.82 5.58 7.28
C GLU A 78 -2.94 6.06 8.73
N LEU A 79 -3.40 5.18 9.65
CA LEU A 79 -3.44 5.45 11.09
C LEU A 79 -2.13 5.10 11.79
N ASN A 80 -1.22 4.38 11.12
CA ASN A 80 0.10 4.12 11.65
C ASN A 80 0.95 5.40 11.50
N ASP A 81 1.28 6.01 12.62
CA ASP A 81 2.01 7.29 12.62
C ASP A 81 3.33 7.23 11.85
N HIS A 82 4.09 6.14 11.96
CA HIS A 82 5.38 6.01 11.28
C HIS A 82 5.20 5.97 9.77
N ALA A 83 4.25 5.16 9.27
CA ALA A 83 3.96 5.08 7.85
C ALA A 83 3.39 6.40 7.32
N ALA A 84 2.45 7.01 8.03
CA ALA A 84 1.80 8.24 7.63
C ALA A 84 2.77 9.43 7.61
N ILE A 85 3.56 9.61 8.68
CA ILE A 85 4.55 10.69 8.77
C ILE A 85 5.65 10.48 7.73
N ALA A 86 6.18 9.27 7.57
CA ALA A 86 7.21 9.00 6.57
C ALA A 86 6.72 9.25 5.15
N THR A 87 5.46 8.91 4.84
CA THR A 87 4.84 9.19 3.53
C THR A 87 4.66 10.70 3.33
N LEU A 88 4.19 11.43 4.35
CA LEU A 88 4.02 12.88 4.29
C LEU A 88 5.35 13.63 4.08
N LEU A 89 6.41 13.16 4.71
CA LEU A 89 7.75 13.76 4.60
C LEU A 89 8.43 13.47 3.25
N ASP A 90 8.00 12.44 2.53
CA ASP A 90 8.53 12.11 1.21
C ASP A 90 7.94 13.05 0.16
N PRO A 91 8.76 13.92 -0.48
CA PRO A 91 8.26 14.93 -1.41
C PRO A 91 7.54 14.34 -2.63
N ARG A 92 7.81 13.06 -2.95
CA ARG A 92 7.18 12.34 -4.07
C ARG A 92 5.71 12.03 -3.80
N PHE A 93 5.30 11.94 -2.54
CA PHE A 93 3.95 11.49 -2.17
C PHE A 93 3.18 12.57 -1.40
N LYS A 94 3.79 13.16 -0.36
CA LYS A 94 3.14 14.12 0.53
C LYS A 94 1.79 13.58 1.02
N ASN A 95 0.70 14.30 0.76
CA ASN A 95 -0.67 13.93 1.10
C ASN A 95 -1.46 13.25 -0.03
N LEU A 96 -0.87 13.06 -1.22
CA LEU A 96 -1.58 12.62 -2.43
C LEU A 96 -2.21 11.22 -2.29
N HIS A 97 -1.49 10.31 -1.64
CA HIS A 97 -1.90 8.91 -1.55
C HIS A 97 -2.75 8.61 -0.32
N PHE A 98 -3.17 9.59 0.47
CA PHE A 98 -4.10 9.32 1.59
C PHE A 98 -5.53 9.18 1.07
N GLN A 99 -6.20 8.08 1.41
CA GLN A 99 -7.60 7.83 1.12
C GLN A 99 -8.52 8.32 2.25
N ASP A 100 -8.03 8.41 3.49
CA ASP A 100 -8.75 8.97 4.63
C ASP A 100 -8.25 10.39 4.96
N PRO A 101 -9.03 11.45 4.62
CA PRO A 101 -8.67 12.82 4.95
C PRO A 101 -8.48 13.06 6.45
N ALA A 102 -9.19 12.35 7.32
CA ALA A 102 -9.07 12.48 8.76
C ALA A 102 -7.78 11.82 9.28
N ALA A 103 -7.36 10.69 8.71
CA ALA A 103 -6.04 10.11 8.98
C ALA A 103 -4.91 11.06 8.56
N CYS A 104 -5.00 11.61 7.35
CA CYS A 104 -4.03 12.59 6.85
C CYS A 104 -3.94 13.83 7.76
N GLY A 105 -5.08 14.41 8.15
CA GLY A 105 -5.14 15.54 9.06
C GLY A 105 -4.49 15.26 10.42
N ARG A 106 -4.73 14.08 11.00
CA ARG A 106 -4.09 13.64 12.25
C ARG A 106 -2.57 13.53 12.10
N ALA A 107 -2.08 12.91 11.03
CA ALA A 107 -0.65 12.77 10.78
C ALA A 107 0.04 14.14 10.60
N ILE A 108 -0.59 15.07 9.89
CA ILE A 108 -0.10 16.47 9.76
C ILE A 108 -0.06 17.16 11.13
N GLN A 109 -1.11 17.02 11.94
CA GLN A 109 -1.15 17.64 13.26
C GLN A 109 -0.04 17.07 14.17
N LYS A 110 0.19 15.76 14.11
CA LYS A 110 1.26 15.10 14.85
C LYS A 110 2.63 15.60 14.42
N LEU A 111 2.87 15.70 13.11
CA LEU A 111 4.09 16.28 12.56
C LEU A 111 4.33 17.72 13.06
N LYS A 112 3.28 18.57 13.04
CA LYS A 112 3.37 19.94 13.56
C LYS A 112 3.73 19.97 15.04
N ASN A 113 3.17 19.07 15.86
CA ASN A 113 3.47 19.00 17.28
C ASN A 113 4.93 18.58 17.54
N MET A 114 5.48 17.66 16.73
CA MET A 114 6.90 17.26 16.82
C MET A 114 7.83 18.45 16.56
N ILE A 115 7.54 19.27 15.54
CA ILE A 115 8.33 20.47 15.22
C ILE A 115 8.30 21.47 16.38
N LYS A 116 7.11 21.72 16.96
CA LYS A 116 6.96 22.65 18.10
C LYS A 116 7.74 22.18 19.33
N GLY A 117 7.71 20.88 19.64
CA GLY A 117 8.45 20.32 20.78
C GLY A 117 9.97 20.43 20.67
N GLN A 118 10.52 20.44 19.45
CA GLN A 118 11.95 20.66 19.21
C GLN A 118 12.39 22.12 19.37
N GLN A 119 11.51 23.08 19.06
CA GLN A 119 11.81 24.50 19.25
C GLN A 119 11.89 24.89 20.73
N SER A 120 11.03 24.31 21.57
CA SER A 120 11.05 24.53 23.02
C SER A 120 12.26 23.92 23.74
N SER A 121 12.90 22.89 23.17
CA SER A 121 14.07 22.21 23.74
C SER A 121 15.42 22.76 23.24
N SER A 122 15.41 23.64 22.24
CA SER A 122 16.61 24.33 21.74
C SER A 122 16.79 25.74 22.31
N SER A 123 15.90 26.15 23.22
CA SER A 123 15.86 27.47 23.86
C SER A 123 16.25 27.43 25.35
N GLU A 124 16.67 26.27 25.85
CA GLU A 124 17.31 26.04 27.16
C GLU A 124 18.78 25.65 26.93
#